data_AF-A0AAE3QJJ2-F1
#
_entry.id   AF-A0AAE3QJJ2-F1
#
_cell.length_a   1.000
_cell.length_b   1.000
_cell.length_c   1.000
_cell.angle_alpha   90.00
_cell.angle_beta   90.00
_cell.angle_gamma   90.00
#
_symmetry.space_group_name_H-M   'P 1'
#
loop_
_entity.id
_entity.type
_entity.pdbx_description
1 polymer ?
#
loop_
_entity_poly.entity_id
_entity_poly.type
_entity_poly.pdbx_seq_one_letter_code
_entity_poly.pdbx_strand_id
1 'polypeptide(L)'
;MKPYLRLILIAILLFWVVDGFSQNPDFHIYLCLGQSNMEGNPPFEPQDTVADNRFVVLEAVDCPNLGRVKGKWYPAVPPLCRCRTGLSPADYFGRTLTAHLPKKVKVGVINVAIGGCKIELFAKDSYQNYLATAPDWMLNMVKEYDGNPYQRLIDMARLAQKEGVIKGILLHQGESNTNDTLWTKKVKIVYDNLIKDLKLDPKKVPLLAGETVHEDQGGRCASMNKIIATLPQVIPNSYVISSKGCTDAADNLHFDAAGCRKLGRRYAFQMLSLMGYKSKEVD
;
A
#
# COMPACT_ATOMS: atom_id res chain seq x y z
N MET A 1 16.79 -25.34 59.36
CA MET A 1 16.05 -24.55 58.34
C MET A 1 16.48 -25.02 56.95
N LYS A 2 15.51 -25.28 56.07
CA LYS A 2 15.56 -26.23 54.94
C LYS A 2 16.52 -25.84 53.79
N PRO A 3 17.36 -26.76 53.26
CA PRO A 3 18.15 -26.53 52.04
C PRO A 3 17.32 -26.63 50.74
N TYR A 4 16.05 -27.03 50.82
CA TYR A 4 15.19 -27.24 49.65
C TYR A 4 14.61 -25.96 49.04
N LEU A 5 14.83 -24.78 49.64
CA LEU A 5 14.22 -23.53 49.17
C LEU A 5 15.05 -22.81 48.07
N ARG A 6 16.30 -23.21 47.84
CA ARG A 6 17.16 -22.59 46.80
C ARG A 6 17.03 -23.23 45.40
N LEU A 7 16.37 -24.38 45.29
CA LEU A 7 16.18 -25.08 44.01
C LEU A 7 14.87 -24.72 43.28
N ILE A 8 13.97 -23.97 43.90
CA ILE A 8 12.68 -23.60 43.29
C ILE A 8 12.74 -22.25 42.55
N LEU A 9 13.73 -21.39 42.84
CA LEU A 9 13.84 -20.07 42.20
C LEU A 9 14.60 -20.05 40.86
N ILE A 10 15.24 -21.15 40.45
CA ILE A 10 15.93 -21.24 39.15
C ILE A 10 15.04 -21.90 38.08
N ALA A 11 13.94 -22.56 38.46
CA ALA A 11 13.06 -23.27 37.52
C ALA A 11 11.97 -22.39 36.85
N ILE A 12 11.81 -21.11 37.26
CA ILE A 12 10.74 -20.23 36.74
C ILE A 12 11.23 -19.26 35.65
N LEU A 13 12.53 -19.24 35.33
CA LEU A 13 13.12 -18.20 34.46
C LEU A 13 13.26 -18.58 32.97
N LEU A 14 12.68 -19.69 32.49
CA LEU A 14 12.96 -20.20 31.14
C LEU A 14 11.75 -20.57 30.27
N PHE A 15 10.58 -20.00 30.52
CA PHE A 15 9.46 -20.08 29.57
C PHE A 15 8.78 -18.72 29.35
N TRP A 16 9.57 -17.72 28.95
CA TRP A 16 9.06 -16.77 27.97
C TRP A 16 9.32 -17.39 26.60
N VAL A 17 8.44 -18.30 26.18
CA VAL A 17 8.30 -18.61 24.76
C VAL A 17 7.76 -17.33 24.14
N VAL A 18 8.66 -16.46 23.72
CA VAL A 18 8.33 -15.46 22.72
C VAL A 18 7.97 -16.30 21.51
N ASP A 19 6.69 -16.38 21.15
CA ASP A 19 6.26 -16.93 19.87
C ASP A 19 6.89 -16.08 18.77
N GLY A 20 8.13 -16.40 18.42
CA GLY A 20 8.84 -15.87 17.30
C GLY A 20 8.24 -16.48 16.06
N PHE A 21 7.18 -15.89 15.52
CA PHE A 21 6.70 -16.23 14.19
C PHE A 21 7.85 -15.96 13.20
N SER A 22 8.43 -17.04 12.67
CA SER A 22 9.42 -16.93 11.60
C SER A 22 8.68 -16.56 10.32
N GLN A 23 8.88 -15.34 9.83
CA GLN A 23 8.29 -14.86 8.58
C GLN A 23 8.68 -15.78 7.42
N ASN A 24 7.71 -16.16 6.58
CA ASN A 24 8.04 -16.85 5.33
C ASN A 24 8.70 -15.86 4.36
N PRO A 25 10.00 -16.03 4.02
CA PRO A 25 10.70 -15.11 3.13
C PRO A 25 10.15 -15.12 1.70
N ASP A 26 9.47 -16.19 1.29
CA ASP A 26 8.84 -16.35 -0.02
C ASP A 26 7.40 -15.80 -0.06
N PHE A 27 6.86 -15.25 1.04
CA PHE A 27 5.61 -14.49 1.02
C PHE A 27 5.90 -12.99 1.09
N HIS A 28 5.87 -12.34 -0.06
CA HIS A 28 6.16 -10.91 -0.22
C HIS A 28 4.90 -10.08 -0.01
N ILE A 29 4.91 -9.19 0.97
CA ILE A 29 3.78 -8.31 1.30
C ILE A 29 4.11 -6.88 0.91
N TYR A 30 3.12 -6.18 0.35
CA TYR A 30 3.23 -4.79 -0.03
C TYR A 30 2.10 -3.97 0.58
N LEU A 31 2.46 -2.83 1.16
CA LEU A 31 1.50 -1.90 1.74
C LEU A 31 1.11 -0.88 0.67
N CYS A 32 -0.17 -0.65 0.47
CA CYS A 32 -0.69 0.31 -0.49
C CYS A 32 -1.49 1.38 0.26
N LEU A 33 -1.17 2.65 -0.01
CA LEU A 33 -1.86 3.79 0.56
C LEU A 33 -1.99 4.93 -0.44
N GLY A 34 -2.97 5.81 -0.23
CA GLY A 34 -3.16 6.98 -1.07
C GLY A 34 -4.60 7.41 -1.15
N GLN A 35 -4.97 7.96 -2.31
CA GLN A 35 -6.32 8.48 -2.56
C GLN A 35 -7.07 7.71 -3.66
N SER A 36 -7.98 8.36 -4.38
CA SER A 36 -8.94 7.73 -5.31
C SER A 36 -8.31 6.81 -6.35
N ASN A 37 -7.18 7.21 -6.95
CA ASN A 37 -6.47 6.36 -7.91
C ASN A 37 -5.84 5.10 -7.26
N MET A 38 -5.40 5.14 -5.98
CA MET A 38 -4.98 3.93 -5.25
C MET A 38 -6.17 3.07 -4.78
N GLU A 39 -7.21 3.74 -4.32
CA GLU A 39 -8.47 3.13 -3.84
C GLU A 39 -9.14 2.30 -4.95
N GLY A 40 -8.98 2.75 -6.19
CA GLY A 40 -9.54 2.17 -7.39
C GLY A 40 -10.80 2.91 -7.78
N ASN A 41 -10.68 3.75 -8.80
CA ASN A 41 -11.78 4.54 -9.36
C ASN A 41 -12.44 3.89 -10.59
N PRO A 42 -11.68 3.41 -11.61
CA PRO A 42 -12.31 2.89 -12.82
C PRO A 42 -13.00 1.55 -12.54
N PRO A 43 -14.15 1.26 -13.19
CA PRO A 43 -14.74 -0.07 -13.11
C PRO A 43 -13.76 -1.12 -13.66
N PHE A 44 -13.75 -2.30 -13.03
CA PHE A 44 -12.99 -3.43 -13.54
C PHE A 44 -13.79 -4.17 -14.63
N GLU A 45 -13.07 -4.79 -15.55
CA GLU A 45 -13.59 -5.56 -16.69
C GLU A 45 -13.40 -7.06 -16.45
N PRO A 46 -14.02 -7.95 -17.26
CA PRO A 46 -13.86 -9.40 -17.08
C PRO A 46 -12.42 -9.89 -17.01
N GLN A 47 -11.49 -9.28 -17.77
CA GLN A 47 -10.06 -9.64 -17.74
C GLN A 47 -9.39 -9.41 -16.39
N ASP A 48 -9.89 -8.47 -15.59
CA ASP A 48 -9.37 -8.17 -14.26
C ASP A 48 -9.87 -9.17 -13.22
N THR A 49 -10.86 -10.00 -13.54
CA THR A 49 -11.49 -10.90 -12.58
C THR A 49 -10.81 -12.27 -12.45
N VAL A 50 -9.82 -12.55 -13.31
CA VAL A 50 -9.06 -13.81 -13.30
C VAL A 50 -8.14 -13.86 -12.09
N ALA A 51 -8.32 -14.83 -11.20
CA ALA A 51 -7.47 -14.99 -10.02
C ALA A 51 -6.14 -15.70 -10.32
N ASP A 52 -5.06 -15.30 -9.64
CA ASP A 52 -3.82 -16.08 -9.49
C ASP A 52 -3.73 -16.55 -8.03
N ASN A 53 -3.61 -17.86 -7.80
CA ASN A 53 -3.54 -18.43 -6.45
C ASN A 53 -2.35 -17.90 -5.61
N ARG A 54 -1.33 -17.31 -6.26
CA ARG A 54 -0.19 -16.71 -5.57
C ARG A 54 -0.36 -15.22 -5.30
N PHE A 55 -1.41 -14.57 -5.81
CA PHE A 55 -1.69 -13.17 -5.53
C PHE A 55 -2.89 -13.05 -4.60
N VAL A 56 -2.67 -12.50 -3.40
CA VAL A 56 -3.69 -12.36 -2.35
C VAL A 56 -3.80 -10.94 -1.82
N VAL A 57 -4.97 -10.60 -1.32
CA VAL A 57 -5.25 -9.34 -0.62
C VAL A 57 -5.63 -9.65 0.83
N LEU A 58 -5.05 -8.93 1.77
CA LEU A 58 -5.51 -8.95 3.16
C LEU A 58 -6.62 -7.91 3.27
N GLU A 59 -7.84 -8.35 3.50
CA GLU A 59 -8.97 -7.45 3.50
C GLU A 59 -8.86 -6.45 4.66
N ALA A 60 -8.89 -5.16 4.34
CA ALA A 60 -8.69 -4.12 5.33
C ALA A 60 -9.99 -3.70 6.02
N VAL A 61 -11.18 -4.06 5.52
CA VAL A 61 -12.51 -3.77 6.09
C VAL A 61 -13.41 -5.00 6.03
N ASP A 62 -14.56 -5.02 6.71
CA ASP A 62 -15.52 -6.10 6.50
C ASP A 62 -16.34 -5.83 5.22
N CYS A 63 -16.34 -6.79 4.29
CA CYS A 63 -17.10 -6.72 3.04
C CYS A 63 -18.08 -7.88 2.90
N PRO A 64 -19.25 -7.82 3.55
CA PRO A 64 -20.27 -8.85 3.47
C PRO A 64 -20.72 -9.16 2.03
N ASN A 65 -20.78 -8.15 1.15
CA ASN A 65 -21.14 -8.33 -0.25
C ASN A 65 -20.11 -9.16 -1.04
N LEU A 66 -18.87 -9.25 -0.58
CA LEU A 66 -17.80 -10.06 -1.17
C LEU A 66 -17.53 -11.34 -0.36
N GLY A 67 -18.23 -11.55 0.75
CA GLY A 67 -17.92 -12.62 1.71
C GLY A 67 -16.55 -12.47 2.36
N ARG A 68 -16.00 -11.24 2.41
CA ARG A 68 -14.67 -10.97 2.97
C ARG A 68 -14.77 -10.35 4.36
N VAL A 69 -13.86 -10.76 5.25
CA VAL A 69 -13.78 -10.33 6.64
C VAL A 69 -12.42 -9.67 6.86
N LYS A 70 -12.43 -8.54 7.58
CA LYS A 70 -11.24 -7.78 7.93
C LYS A 70 -10.16 -8.69 8.54
N GLY A 71 -8.92 -8.54 8.08
CA GLY A 71 -7.76 -9.28 8.59
C GLY A 71 -7.63 -10.71 8.08
N LYS A 72 -8.38 -11.11 7.04
CA LYS A 72 -8.24 -12.41 6.37
C LYS A 72 -7.74 -12.24 4.92
N TRP A 73 -6.96 -13.23 4.46
CA TRP A 73 -6.45 -13.28 3.09
C TRP A 73 -7.49 -13.85 2.13
N TYR A 74 -7.60 -13.22 0.96
CA TYR A 74 -8.44 -13.65 -0.15
C TYR A 74 -7.66 -13.64 -1.46
N PRO A 75 -8.05 -14.41 -2.48
CA PRO A 75 -7.53 -14.20 -3.84
C PRO A 75 -7.68 -12.74 -4.25
N ALA A 76 -6.60 -12.13 -4.73
CA ALA A 76 -6.60 -10.72 -5.13
C ALA A 76 -7.29 -10.53 -6.48
N VAL A 77 -8.59 -10.35 -6.40
CA VAL A 77 -9.49 -9.96 -7.49
C VAL A 77 -10.16 -8.65 -7.07
N PRO A 78 -10.30 -7.66 -7.98
CA PRO A 78 -10.96 -6.40 -7.67
C PRO A 78 -12.33 -6.58 -7.00
N PRO A 79 -12.70 -5.69 -6.07
CA PRO A 79 -11.89 -4.58 -5.54
C PRO A 79 -10.85 -5.05 -4.51
N LEU A 80 -9.75 -4.28 -4.40
CA LEU A 80 -8.66 -4.56 -3.45
C LEU A 80 -8.63 -3.62 -2.24
N CYS A 81 -9.33 -2.48 -2.27
CA CYS A 81 -9.27 -1.48 -1.19
C CYS A 81 -10.49 -1.56 -0.25
N ARG A 82 -11.70 -1.37 -0.79
CA ARG A 82 -12.96 -1.46 -0.04
C ARG A 82 -14.04 -2.12 -0.89
N CYS A 83 -15.14 -2.46 -0.24
CA CYS A 83 -16.18 -3.36 -0.74
C CYS A 83 -16.84 -2.96 -2.06
N ARG A 84 -16.75 -1.69 -2.44
CA ARG A 84 -17.46 -1.09 -3.59
C ARG A 84 -16.54 -0.20 -4.44
N THR A 85 -15.22 -0.36 -4.32
CA THR A 85 -14.26 0.39 -5.14
C THR A 85 -14.04 -0.30 -6.49
N GLY A 86 -13.25 0.32 -7.35
CA GLY A 86 -12.92 -0.16 -8.69
C GLY A 86 -11.56 -0.85 -8.77
N LEU A 87 -10.99 -0.84 -9.98
CA LEU A 87 -9.67 -1.36 -10.29
C LEU A 87 -8.57 -0.44 -9.75
N SER A 88 -7.61 -1.00 -9.02
CA SER A 88 -6.48 -0.29 -8.43
C SER A 88 -5.18 -0.63 -9.17
N PRO A 89 -4.18 0.27 -9.22
CA PRO A 89 -2.84 -0.07 -9.69
C PRO A 89 -2.24 -1.26 -8.92
N ALA A 90 -2.66 -1.49 -7.68
CA ALA A 90 -2.27 -2.65 -6.88
C ALA A 90 -2.64 -3.99 -7.54
N ASP A 91 -3.72 -4.04 -8.33
CA ASP A 91 -4.15 -5.25 -9.04
C ASP A 91 -3.10 -5.71 -10.04
N TYR A 92 -2.69 -4.81 -10.93
CA TYR A 92 -1.71 -5.13 -11.96
C TYR A 92 -0.28 -5.10 -11.44
N PHE A 93 -0.03 -4.42 -10.32
CA PHE A 93 1.21 -4.59 -9.57
C PHE A 93 1.41 -6.05 -9.15
N GLY A 94 0.47 -6.62 -8.39
CA GLY A 94 0.63 -7.97 -7.86
C GLY A 94 0.62 -9.05 -8.95
N ARG A 95 -0.27 -8.94 -9.94
CA ARG A 95 -0.33 -9.85 -11.10
C ARG A 95 0.98 -9.86 -11.88
N THR A 96 1.59 -8.69 -12.07
CA THR A 96 2.86 -8.59 -12.80
C THR A 96 4.01 -9.16 -11.99
N LEU A 97 4.04 -8.93 -10.68
CA LEU A 97 5.01 -9.58 -9.81
C LEU A 97 4.90 -11.10 -9.86
N THR A 98 3.70 -11.67 -9.70
CA THR A 98 3.58 -13.13 -9.74
C THR A 98 3.97 -13.70 -11.11
N ALA A 99 3.67 -13.01 -12.22
CA ALA A 99 4.09 -13.44 -13.55
C ALA A 99 5.61 -13.56 -13.72
N HIS A 100 6.40 -12.74 -13.03
CA HIS A 100 7.86 -12.66 -13.21
C HIS A 100 8.68 -13.25 -12.05
N LEU A 101 8.09 -13.42 -10.87
CA LEU A 101 8.75 -14.01 -9.70
C LEU A 101 8.75 -15.54 -9.75
N PRO A 102 9.74 -16.20 -9.10
CA PRO A 102 9.78 -17.65 -8.99
C PRO A 102 8.45 -18.24 -8.49
N LYS A 103 8.07 -19.43 -8.98
CA LYS A 103 6.76 -20.05 -8.69
C LYS A 103 6.48 -20.27 -7.21
N LYS A 104 7.52 -20.39 -6.37
CA LYS A 104 7.39 -20.50 -4.91
C LYS A 104 6.98 -19.20 -4.21
N VAL A 105 7.16 -18.05 -4.87
CA VAL A 105 6.88 -16.75 -4.28
C VAL A 105 5.40 -16.44 -4.35
N LYS A 106 4.82 -16.13 -3.19
CA LYS A 106 3.47 -15.59 -3.01
C LYS A 106 3.56 -14.08 -2.84
N VAL A 107 2.60 -13.35 -3.38
CA VAL A 107 2.50 -11.89 -3.29
C VAL A 107 1.21 -11.53 -2.57
N GLY A 108 1.33 -10.67 -1.57
CA GLY A 108 0.23 -10.13 -0.77
C GLY A 108 0.19 -8.62 -0.86
N VAL A 109 -1.01 -8.04 -0.94
CA VAL A 109 -1.21 -6.59 -0.81
C VAL A 109 -2.15 -6.26 0.34
N ILE A 110 -1.93 -5.10 0.96
CA ILE A 110 -2.81 -4.49 1.95
C ILE A 110 -3.11 -3.08 1.45
N ASN A 111 -4.34 -2.81 1.02
CA ASN A 111 -4.67 -1.51 0.42
C ASN A 111 -5.61 -0.69 1.32
N VAL A 112 -5.08 0.40 1.87
CA VAL A 112 -5.82 1.37 2.68
C VAL A 112 -5.69 2.74 2.03
N ALA A 113 -6.69 3.12 1.24
CA ALA A 113 -6.78 4.39 0.55
C ALA A 113 -8.16 5.02 0.74
N ILE A 114 -8.22 6.35 0.60
CA ILE A 114 -9.44 7.16 0.75
C ILE A 114 -9.50 8.19 -0.38
N GLY A 115 -10.52 8.10 -1.23
CA GLY A 115 -10.79 9.10 -2.28
C GLY A 115 -10.70 10.54 -1.78
N GLY A 116 -10.04 11.42 -2.56
CA GLY A 116 -9.93 12.85 -2.27
C GLY A 116 -9.17 13.26 -1.00
N CYS A 117 -8.48 12.33 -0.33
CA CYS A 117 -7.70 12.68 0.86
C CYS A 117 -6.38 13.39 0.50
N LYS A 118 -5.95 14.27 1.41
CA LYS A 118 -4.56 14.73 1.46
C LYS A 118 -3.67 13.72 2.18
N ILE A 119 -2.35 13.79 1.99
CA ILE A 119 -1.38 12.91 2.69
C ILE A 119 -1.47 13.04 4.22
N GLU A 120 -1.92 14.18 4.72
CA GLU A 120 -2.15 14.47 6.14
C GLU A 120 -3.13 13.48 6.81
N LEU A 121 -4.01 12.84 6.06
CA LEU A 121 -4.89 11.79 6.61
C LEU A 121 -4.09 10.61 7.18
N PHE A 122 -2.89 10.36 6.64
CA PHE A 122 -2.00 9.30 7.09
C PHE A 122 -0.94 9.79 8.09
N ALA A 123 -0.99 11.07 8.50
CA ALA A 123 -0.06 11.61 9.50
C ALA A 123 -0.48 11.18 10.91
N LYS A 124 0.22 10.16 11.44
CA LYS A 124 -0.04 9.52 12.74
C LYS A 124 -0.48 10.46 13.88
N ASP A 125 0.23 11.57 14.07
CA ASP A 125 0.04 12.45 15.23
C ASP A 125 -0.87 13.66 14.95
N SER A 126 -1.26 13.89 13.70
CA SER A 126 -1.98 15.10 13.29
C SER A 126 -3.17 14.89 12.35
N TYR A 127 -3.51 13.64 12.01
CA TYR A 127 -4.63 13.33 11.11
C TYR A 127 -5.97 13.86 11.63
N GLN A 128 -6.19 13.95 12.95
CA GLN A 128 -7.43 14.51 13.50
C GLN A 128 -7.63 15.98 13.13
N ASN A 129 -6.55 16.76 13.02
CA ASN A 129 -6.63 18.15 12.60
C ASN A 129 -7.12 18.26 11.14
N TYR A 130 -6.69 17.32 10.29
CA TYR A 130 -7.19 17.22 8.93
C TYR A 130 -8.67 16.82 8.91
N LEU A 131 -9.03 15.77 9.66
CA LEU A 131 -10.41 15.27 9.75
C LEU A 131 -11.41 16.31 10.28
N ALA A 132 -10.99 17.21 11.16
CA ALA A 132 -11.83 18.30 11.68
C ALA A 132 -12.37 19.24 10.59
N THR A 133 -11.74 19.24 9.41
CA THR A 133 -12.13 20.06 8.24
C THR A 133 -12.55 19.21 7.04
N ALA A 134 -12.57 17.88 7.19
CA ALA A 134 -12.89 16.97 6.11
C ALA A 134 -14.42 16.94 5.86
N PRO A 135 -14.85 16.79 4.60
CA PRO A 135 -16.27 16.71 4.27
C PRO A 135 -16.88 15.37 4.72
N ASP A 136 -18.19 15.35 4.97
CA ASP A 136 -18.91 14.18 5.50
C ASP A 136 -18.73 12.91 4.67
N TRP A 137 -18.68 13.04 3.35
CA TRP A 137 -18.47 11.91 2.47
C TRP A 137 -17.11 11.22 2.74
N MET A 138 -16.07 11.99 3.08
CA MET A 138 -14.76 11.45 3.46
C MET A 138 -14.81 10.83 4.84
N LEU A 139 -15.45 11.49 5.80
CA LEU A 139 -15.61 10.98 7.16
C LEU A 139 -16.31 9.61 7.17
N ASN A 140 -17.28 9.39 6.29
CA ASN A 140 -17.95 8.10 6.16
C ASN A 140 -17.00 6.99 5.68
N MET A 141 -16.14 7.28 4.71
CA MET A 141 -15.12 6.33 4.25
C MET A 141 -14.05 6.08 5.33
N VAL A 142 -13.66 7.12 6.07
CA VAL A 142 -12.70 7.03 7.17
C VAL A 142 -13.25 6.20 8.35
N LYS A 143 -14.56 6.25 8.62
CA LYS A 143 -15.21 5.41 9.65
C LYS A 143 -15.09 3.92 9.38
N GLU A 144 -15.02 3.47 8.12
CA GLU A 144 -14.81 2.06 7.78
C GLU A 144 -13.43 1.55 8.28
N TYR A 145 -12.48 2.46 8.43
CA TYR A 145 -11.16 2.25 9.01
C TYR A 145 -11.08 2.65 10.50
N ASP A 146 -12.20 2.58 11.23
CA ASP A 146 -12.32 2.96 12.65
C ASP A 146 -11.88 4.41 12.94
N GLY A 147 -11.99 5.30 11.96
CA GLY A 147 -11.59 6.70 12.10
C GLY A 147 -10.11 6.97 11.83
N ASN A 148 -9.27 5.96 11.64
CA ASN A 148 -7.82 6.13 11.50
C ASN A 148 -7.23 5.18 10.43
N PRO A 149 -7.16 5.62 9.16
CA PRO A 149 -6.63 4.81 8.06
C PRO A 149 -5.16 4.40 8.26
N TYR A 150 -4.32 5.28 8.84
CA TYR A 150 -2.93 4.93 9.15
C TYR A 150 -2.86 3.77 10.15
N GLN A 151 -3.63 3.84 11.24
CA GLN A 151 -3.65 2.78 12.24
C GLN A 151 -4.21 1.48 11.67
N ARG A 152 -5.25 1.53 10.82
CA ARG A 152 -5.75 0.34 10.13
C ARG A 152 -4.66 -0.32 9.28
N LEU A 153 -3.88 0.45 8.53
CA LEU A 153 -2.78 -0.08 7.74
C LEU A 153 -1.71 -0.75 8.63
N ILE A 154 -1.37 -0.14 9.77
CA ILE A 154 -0.44 -0.71 10.76
C ILE A 154 -0.97 -2.04 11.31
N ASP A 155 -2.24 -2.11 11.68
CA ASP A 155 -2.83 -3.30 12.28
C ASP A 155 -2.84 -4.48 11.28
N MET A 156 -3.23 -4.20 10.03
CA MET A 156 -3.21 -5.21 8.96
C MET A 156 -1.78 -5.63 8.62
N ALA A 157 -0.84 -4.68 8.56
CA ALA A 157 0.57 -4.97 8.32
C ALA A 157 1.17 -5.88 9.41
N ARG A 158 0.85 -5.64 10.69
CA ARG A 158 1.30 -6.49 11.81
C ARG A 158 0.71 -7.90 11.76
N LEU A 159 -0.54 -8.05 11.32
CA LEU A 159 -1.11 -9.37 11.07
C LEU A 159 -0.34 -10.08 9.95
N ALA A 160 -0.11 -9.40 8.83
CA ALA A 160 0.60 -9.94 7.69
C ALA A 160 2.07 -10.31 8.01
N GLN A 161 2.74 -9.54 8.88
CA GLN A 161 4.09 -9.81 9.37
C GLN A 161 4.22 -11.12 10.17
N LYS A 162 3.12 -11.78 10.55
CA LYS A 162 3.16 -13.12 11.16
C LYS A 162 3.36 -14.22 10.12
N GLU A 163 3.08 -13.93 8.85
CA GLU A 163 3.05 -14.91 7.77
C GLU A 163 4.10 -14.64 6.69
N GLY A 164 4.44 -13.38 6.43
CA GLY A 164 5.37 -13.00 5.37
C GLY A 164 6.23 -11.78 5.69
N VAL A 165 6.95 -11.30 4.68
CA VAL A 165 7.89 -10.18 4.78
C VAL A 165 7.34 -8.99 4.00
N ILE A 166 7.27 -7.81 4.65
CA ILE A 166 6.96 -6.56 3.95
C ILE A 166 8.16 -6.17 3.07
N LYS A 167 7.95 -6.10 1.76
CA LYS A 167 8.98 -5.87 0.74
C LYS A 167 8.94 -4.48 0.12
N GLY A 168 7.89 -3.70 0.34
CA GLY A 168 7.77 -2.37 -0.23
C GLY A 168 6.45 -1.68 0.13
N ILE A 169 6.40 -0.38 -0.15
CA ILE A 169 5.23 0.48 0.08
C ILE A 169 4.89 1.16 -1.25
N LEU A 170 3.62 1.12 -1.65
CA LEU A 170 3.07 1.79 -2.82
C LEU A 170 2.24 2.98 -2.36
N LEU A 171 2.69 4.18 -2.71
CA LEU A 171 1.95 5.42 -2.52
C LEU A 171 1.40 5.88 -3.86
N HIS A 172 0.11 6.20 -3.91
CA HIS A 172 -0.46 6.94 -5.04
C HIS A 172 -1.37 8.05 -4.53
N GLN A 173 -0.79 9.24 -4.40
CA GLN A 173 -1.43 10.41 -3.83
C GLN A 173 -0.70 11.67 -4.31
N GLY A 174 -1.45 12.74 -4.54
CA GLY A 174 -0.87 14.05 -4.78
C GLY A 174 -1.90 15.07 -5.26
N GLU A 175 -2.99 14.62 -5.86
CA GLU A 175 -4.02 15.47 -6.48
C GLU A 175 -4.62 16.43 -5.45
N SER A 176 -4.93 15.95 -4.24
CA SER A 176 -5.46 16.80 -3.16
C SER A 176 -4.41 17.71 -2.51
N ASN A 177 -3.12 17.48 -2.78
CA ASN A 177 -2.00 18.30 -2.36
C ASN A 177 -1.35 19.03 -3.56
N THR A 178 -2.07 19.22 -4.67
CA THR A 178 -1.51 19.84 -5.88
C THR A 178 -0.82 21.18 -5.55
N ASN A 179 0.42 21.33 -6.00
CA ASN A 179 1.31 22.48 -5.77
C ASN A 179 1.81 22.67 -4.32
N ASP A 180 1.54 21.73 -3.40
CA ASP A 180 2.07 21.78 -2.03
C ASP A 180 3.56 21.41 -1.98
N THR A 181 4.42 22.42 -1.89
CA THR A 181 5.89 22.25 -1.86
C THR A 181 6.40 21.51 -0.62
N LEU A 182 5.57 21.32 0.41
CA LEU A 182 5.92 20.56 1.61
C LEU A 182 5.50 19.09 1.52
N TRP A 183 4.86 18.67 0.43
CA TRP A 183 4.33 17.33 0.28
C TRP A 183 5.38 16.23 0.50
N THR A 184 6.59 16.36 -0.06
CA THR A 184 7.65 15.35 0.11
C THR A 184 8.08 15.20 1.58
N LYS A 185 8.09 16.29 2.35
CA LYS A 185 8.35 16.26 3.80
C LYS A 185 7.22 15.57 4.56
N LYS A 186 5.96 15.82 4.16
CA LYS A 186 4.79 15.16 4.76
C LYS A 186 4.79 13.65 4.48
N VAL A 187 5.07 13.26 3.24
CA VAL A 187 5.25 11.85 2.85
C VAL A 187 6.37 11.19 3.65
N LYS A 188 7.50 11.88 3.84
CA LYS A 188 8.61 11.38 4.67
C LYS A 188 8.16 11.08 6.10
N ILE A 189 7.36 11.94 6.72
CA ILE A 189 6.83 11.70 8.07
C ILE A 189 6.00 10.41 8.08
N VAL A 190 5.10 10.21 7.11
CA VAL A 190 4.29 8.99 7.01
C VAL A 190 5.18 7.76 6.81
N TYR A 191 6.14 7.82 5.88
CA TYR A 191 7.08 6.72 5.62
C TYR A 191 7.93 6.37 6.85
N ASP A 192 8.55 7.36 7.48
CA ASP A 192 9.39 7.15 8.66
C ASP A 192 8.57 6.53 9.82
N ASN A 193 7.31 6.95 9.97
CA ASN A 193 6.40 6.37 10.94
C ASN A 193 6.04 4.91 10.61
N LEU A 194 5.75 4.57 9.34
CA LEU A 194 5.53 3.18 8.91
C LEU A 194 6.76 2.31 9.19
N ILE A 195 7.95 2.79 8.81
CA ILE A 195 9.21 2.08 9.06
C ILE A 195 9.41 1.83 10.56
N LYS A 196 9.21 2.85 11.39
CA LYS A 196 9.36 2.76 12.84
C LYS A 196 8.33 1.82 13.48
N ASP A 197 7.05 2.01 13.19
CA ASP A 197 5.93 1.33 13.87
C ASP A 197 5.82 -0.15 13.49
N LEU A 198 6.34 -0.52 12.31
CA LEU A 198 6.41 -1.88 11.80
C LEU A 198 7.81 -2.51 11.93
N LYS A 199 8.77 -1.79 12.54
CA LYS A 199 10.17 -2.24 12.75
C LYS A 199 10.84 -2.73 11.46
N LEU A 200 10.66 -1.98 10.38
CA LEU A 200 11.19 -2.31 9.06
C LEU A 200 12.61 -1.76 8.87
N ASP A 201 13.38 -2.38 7.99
CA ASP A 201 14.66 -1.85 7.53
C ASP A 201 14.41 -0.89 6.35
N PRO A 202 14.65 0.43 6.51
CA PRO A 202 14.40 1.41 5.45
C PRO A 202 15.29 1.20 4.21
N LYS A 203 16.34 0.38 4.27
CA LYS A 203 17.15 0.00 3.10
C LYS A 203 16.54 -1.14 2.28
N LYS A 204 15.62 -1.91 2.88
CA LYS A 204 15.01 -3.11 2.26
C LYS A 204 13.56 -2.89 1.85
N VAL A 205 12.92 -1.83 2.34
CA VAL A 205 11.52 -1.52 2.07
C VAL A 205 11.44 -0.20 1.30
N PRO A 206 11.56 -0.21 -0.04
CA PRO A 206 11.44 1.00 -0.85
C PRO A 206 10.02 1.56 -0.83
N LEU A 207 9.93 2.88 -0.99
CA LEU A 207 8.69 3.59 -1.28
C LEU A 207 8.57 3.84 -2.79
N LEU A 208 7.56 3.27 -3.42
CA LEU A 208 7.22 3.52 -4.82
C LEU A 208 6.09 4.55 -4.84
N ALA A 209 6.29 5.72 -5.44
CA ALA A 209 5.31 6.81 -5.49
C ALA A 209 4.91 7.09 -6.94
N GLY A 210 3.62 6.99 -7.25
CA GLY A 210 3.12 7.19 -8.61
C GLY A 210 2.84 8.64 -8.89
N GLU A 211 3.14 9.05 -10.12
CA GLU A 211 2.70 10.33 -10.65
C GLU A 211 1.17 10.36 -10.78
N THR A 212 0.59 11.54 -10.56
CA THR A 212 -0.81 11.84 -10.93
C THR A 212 -0.97 11.78 -12.45
N VAL A 213 -2.19 11.83 -12.98
CA VAL A 213 -2.44 11.86 -14.44
C VAL A 213 -1.50 12.86 -15.12
N HIS A 214 -0.77 12.37 -16.12
CA HIS A 214 0.34 13.09 -16.72
C HIS A 214 -0.13 14.23 -17.65
N GLU A 215 0.73 15.22 -17.88
CA GLU A 215 0.41 16.39 -18.71
C GLU A 215 0.13 16.05 -20.19
N ASP A 216 0.63 14.90 -20.66
CA ASP A 216 0.39 14.41 -22.03
C ASP A 216 -1.04 13.88 -22.23
N GLN A 217 -1.77 13.62 -21.15
CA GLN A 217 -3.22 13.36 -21.17
C GLN A 217 -4.04 14.61 -20.78
N GLY A 218 -3.39 15.74 -20.51
CA GLY A 218 -4.07 16.94 -20.01
C GLY A 218 -4.51 16.82 -18.55
N GLY A 219 -3.77 16.06 -17.74
CA GLY A 219 -4.06 15.82 -16.33
C GLY A 219 -4.18 17.11 -15.51
N ARG A 220 -5.29 17.27 -14.79
CA ARG A 220 -5.60 18.48 -14.01
C ARG A 220 -4.57 18.78 -12.91
N CYS A 221 -3.96 17.73 -12.38
CA CYS A 221 -2.99 17.79 -11.29
C CYS A 221 -1.56 17.55 -11.76
N ALA A 222 -1.28 17.53 -13.07
CA ALA A 222 0.03 17.20 -13.61
C ALA A 222 1.17 18.09 -13.08
N SER A 223 0.89 19.32 -12.66
CA SER A 223 1.88 20.20 -12.01
C SER A 223 2.46 19.59 -10.72
N MET A 224 1.70 18.73 -10.05
CA MET A 224 2.13 17.99 -8.86
C MET A 224 3.28 17.02 -9.16
N ASN A 225 3.37 16.49 -10.39
CA ASN A 225 4.40 15.52 -10.77
C ASN A 225 5.81 16.13 -10.65
N LYS A 226 5.97 17.44 -10.82
CA LYS A 226 7.23 18.15 -10.57
C LYS A 226 7.67 18.07 -9.10
N ILE A 227 6.72 18.09 -8.17
CA ILE A 227 6.98 17.94 -6.72
C ILE A 227 7.24 16.47 -6.40
N ILE A 228 6.41 15.55 -6.93
CA ILE A 228 6.58 14.09 -6.72
C ILE A 228 7.97 13.64 -7.20
N ALA A 229 8.45 14.15 -8.34
CA ALA A 229 9.79 13.88 -8.88
C ALA A 229 10.94 14.20 -7.90
N THR A 230 10.72 15.09 -6.93
CA THR A 230 11.74 15.45 -5.92
C THR A 230 11.75 14.55 -4.69
N LEU A 231 10.80 13.62 -4.56
CA LEU A 231 10.69 12.71 -3.41
C LEU A 231 12.00 11.96 -3.08
N PRO A 232 12.77 11.44 -4.07
CA PRO A 232 14.03 10.75 -3.80
C PRO A 232 15.10 11.61 -3.12
N GLN A 233 15.00 12.94 -3.21
CA GLN A 233 15.92 13.86 -2.53
C GLN A 233 15.71 13.88 -1.00
N VAL A 234 14.51 13.52 -0.55
CA VAL A 234 14.11 13.54 0.86
C VAL A 234 14.03 12.12 1.44
N ILE A 235 13.68 11.13 0.60
CA ILE A 235 13.64 9.71 0.95
C ILE A 235 14.52 8.94 -0.07
N PRO A 236 15.80 8.68 0.22
CA PRO A 236 16.71 8.10 -0.78
C PRO A 236 16.30 6.72 -1.31
N ASN A 237 15.62 5.89 -0.49
CA ASN A 237 15.05 4.61 -0.92
C ASN A 237 13.61 4.77 -1.43
N SER A 238 13.38 5.78 -2.27
CA SER A 238 12.09 6.00 -2.93
C SER A 238 12.25 6.18 -4.43
N TYR A 239 11.23 5.79 -5.18
CA TYR A 239 11.23 5.77 -6.64
C TYR A 239 9.92 6.28 -7.19
N VAL A 240 9.99 7.17 -8.17
CA VAL A 240 8.83 7.77 -8.82
C VAL A 240 8.41 6.90 -10.00
N ILE A 241 7.14 6.53 -10.04
CA ILE A 241 6.55 5.70 -11.10
C ILE A 241 5.84 6.62 -12.08
N SER A 242 6.38 6.71 -13.30
CA SER A 242 5.82 7.63 -14.27
C SER A 242 4.44 7.19 -14.77
N SER A 243 3.54 8.17 -14.88
CA SER A 243 2.19 8.01 -15.45
C SER A 243 2.11 8.44 -16.91
N LYS A 244 3.24 8.83 -17.54
CA LYS A 244 3.28 9.24 -18.95
C LYS A 244 2.68 8.18 -19.87
N GLY A 245 1.71 8.57 -20.68
CA GLY A 245 0.98 7.68 -21.59
C GLY A 245 0.13 6.60 -20.89
N CYS A 246 -0.21 6.77 -19.61
CA CYS A 246 -1.32 6.06 -18.97
C CYS A 246 -2.60 6.84 -19.24
N THR A 247 -3.57 6.21 -19.89
CA THR A 247 -4.86 6.84 -20.25
C THR A 247 -5.71 7.16 -19.01
N ASP A 248 -6.54 8.18 -19.13
CA ASP A 248 -7.39 8.72 -18.06
C ASP A 248 -8.86 8.76 -18.45
N ALA A 249 -9.70 8.95 -17.44
CA ALA A 249 -11.11 9.21 -17.61
C ALA A 249 -11.34 10.65 -18.09
N ALA A 250 -12.55 10.94 -18.59
CA ALA A 250 -12.92 12.26 -19.11
C ALA A 250 -12.81 13.42 -18.10
N ASP A 251 -12.61 13.14 -16.82
CA ASP A 251 -12.36 14.16 -15.79
C ASP A 251 -10.90 14.65 -15.76
N ASN A 252 -9.99 13.98 -16.47
CA ASN A 252 -8.55 14.18 -16.47
C ASN A 252 -7.92 14.19 -15.06
N LEU A 253 -8.52 13.44 -14.13
CA LEU A 253 -8.11 13.33 -12.73
C LEU A 253 -7.86 11.87 -12.35
N HIS A 254 -8.69 10.96 -12.86
CA HIS A 254 -8.59 9.54 -12.56
C HIS A 254 -8.09 8.76 -13.78
N PHE A 255 -7.25 7.75 -13.54
CA PHE A 255 -6.91 6.81 -14.61
C PHE A 255 -8.14 6.01 -15.03
N ASP A 256 -8.26 5.72 -16.32
CA ASP A 256 -9.22 4.72 -16.78
C ASP A 256 -8.67 3.30 -16.50
N ALA A 257 -9.42 2.26 -16.86
CA ALA A 257 -8.99 0.89 -16.63
C ALA A 257 -7.63 0.60 -17.32
N ALA A 258 -7.43 1.03 -18.56
CA ALA A 258 -6.19 0.77 -19.31
C ALA A 258 -4.97 1.47 -18.68
N GLY A 259 -5.11 2.74 -18.28
CA GLY A 259 -4.09 3.52 -17.61
C GLY A 259 -3.77 2.96 -16.21
N CYS A 260 -4.79 2.55 -15.46
CA CYS A 260 -4.63 1.91 -14.16
C CYS A 260 -3.81 0.62 -14.25
N ARG A 261 -4.10 -0.24 -15.24
CA ARG A 261 -3.32 -1.46 -15.52
C ARG A 261 -1.87 -1.16 -15.88
N LYS A 262 -1.66 -0.19 -16.77
CA LYS A 262 -0.32 0.22 -17.22
C LYS A 262 0.51 0.76 -16.06
N LEU A 263 -0.09 1.65 -15.27
CA LEU A 263 0.56 2.18 -14.08
C LEU A 263 0.91 1.07 -13.08
N GLY A 264 -0.01 0.14 -12.80
CA GLY A 264 0.25 -1.02 -11.93
C GLY A 264 1.42 -1.88 -12.41
N ARG A 265 1.53 -2.14 -13.72
CA ARG A 265 2.69 -2.84 -14.31
C ARG A 265 4.00 -2.08 -14.06
N ARG A 266 4.01 -0.75 -14.20
CA ARG A 266 5.20 0.08 -13.95
C ARG A 266 5.66 0.03 -12.51
N TYR A 267 4.74 0.08 -11.55
CA TYR A 267 5.08 -0.18 -10.14
C TYR A 267 5.79 -1.53 -9.97
N ALA A 268 5.28 -2.58 -10.63
CA ALA A 268 5.84 -3.92 -10.50
C ALA A 268 7.22 -4.04 -11.15
N PHE A 269 7.40 -3.49 -12.35
CA PHE A 269 8.69 -3.51 -13.03
C PHE A 269 9.76 -2.74 -12.27
N GLN A 270 9.41 -1.59 -11.67
CA GLN A 270 10.33 -0.90 -10.76
C GLN A 270 10.70 -1.79 -9.57
N MET A 271 9.73 -2.43 -8.91
CA MET A 271 10.00 -3.32 -7.78
C MET A 271 10.85 -4.54 -8.18
N LEU A 272 10.56 -5.17 -9.32
CA LEU A 272 11.34 -6.29 -9.85
C LEU A 272 12.79 -5.90 -10.13
N SER A 273 13.01 -4.70 -10.69
CA SER A 273 14.36 -4.16 -10.91
C SER A 273 15.11 -3.99 -9.58
N LEU A 274 14.45 -3.46 -8.53
CA LEU A 274 15.05 -3.32 -7.20
C LEU A 274 15.36 -4.67 -6.54
N MET A 275 14.64 -5.71 -6.92
CA MET A 275 14.89 -7.09 -6.48
C MET A 275 15.94 -7.81 -7.34
N GLY A 276 16.53 -7.15 -8.34
CA GLY A 276 17.58 -7.70 -9.20
C GLY A 276 17.07 -8.53 -10.39
N TYR A 277 15.77 -8.48 -10.70
CA TYR A 277 15.22 -9.18 -11.86
C TYR A 277 15.33 -8.31 -13.11
N LYS A 278 15.80 -8.91 -14.21
CA LYS A 278 15.77 -8.28 -15.54
C LYS A 278 14.36 -8.37 -16.10
N SER A 279 13.53 -7.38 -15.84
CA SER A 279 12.18 -7.26 -16.38
C SER A 279 12.01 -5.87 -16.96
N LYS A 280 11.83 -5.77 -18.29
CA LYS A 280 11.45 -4.53 -18.95
C LYS A 280 9.96 -4.57 -19.24
N GLU A 281 9.30 -3.43 -19.08
CA GLU A 281 8.00 -3.20 -19.72
C GLU A 281 8.21 -3.37 -21.24
N VAL A 282 7.50 -4.30 -21.85
CA VAL A 282 7.39 -4.35 -23.31
C VAL A 282 6.29 -3.36 -23.63
N ASP A 283 6.69 -2.18 -24.12
CA ASP A 283 5.78 -1.10 -24.51
C ASP A 283 4.77 -1.54 -25.59
#